data_AF-A0A7K5FHA5-F1
#
_entry.id   AF-A0A7K5FHA5-F1
#
_cell.length_a   1.000
_cell.length_b   1.000
_cell.length_c   1.000
_cell.angle_alpha   90.00
_cell.angle_beta   90.00
_cell.angle_gamma   90.00
#
_symmetry.space_group_name_H-M   'P 1'
#
loop_
_entity.id
_entity.type
_entity.pdbx_description
1 polymer ?
#
loop_
_entity_poly.entity_id
_entity_poly.type
_entity_poly.pdbx_seq_one_letter_code
_entity_poly.pdbx_strand_id
1 'polypeptide(L)'
;MGGRLARVFRTFNVESRARREISREKPRPAPRHHLPSLFYLPSPPHPLSLLDHPGIKEEIYRKDDRLLTLLKDVYVQSRDLPVRVKDGGGEHLPHKQKEKRLTKLGHLGDVDVKKVPKGKISIVEALTLLNNHKLNPQIWTAEKIAVEYSLELKDVNSLLEFFIPFTVQEFPKETRKAIKS
;
A
#
# COMPACT_ATOMS: atom_id res chain seq x y z
N MET A 1 6.78 25.26 42.06
CA MET A 1 5.65 25.84 41.31
C MET A 1 6.13 26.64 40.08
N GLY A 2 6.87 26.05 39.13
CA GLY A 2 7.49 26.81 38.00
C GLY A 2 7.12 26.36 36.58
N GLY A 3 6.57 25.15 36.40
CA GLY A 3 6.35 24.57 35.06
C GLY A 3 5.17 25.15 34.26
N ARG A 4 4.25 25.89 34.89
CA ARG A 4 3.08 26.46 34.21
C ARG A 4 3.42 27.72 33.41
N LEU A 5 4.32 28.57 33.93
CA LEU A 5 4.76 29.77 33.22
C LEU A 5 5.63 29.43 32.00
N ALA A 6 6.53 28.45 32.13
CA ALA A 6 7.38 28.01 31.02
C ALA A 6 6.59 27.50 29.79
N ARG A 7 5.41 26.91 29.98
CA ARG A 7 4.56 26.45 28.86
C ARG A 7 3.94 27.61 28.09
N VAL A 8 3.49 28.67 28.77
CA VAL A 8 2.86 29.83 28.14
C VAL A 8 3.86 30.58 27.26
N PHE A 9 5.10 30.75 27.73
CA PHE A 9 6.18 31.33 26.92
C PHE A 9 6.56 30.47 25.71
N ARG A 10 6.42 29.14 25.81
CA ARG A 10 6.69 28.21 24.69
C ARG A 10 5.63 28.29 23.57
N THR A 11 4.39 28.60 23.93
CA THR A 11 3.26 28.68 22.98
C THR A 11 3.00 30.08 22.45
N PHE A 12 3.76 31.08 22.89
CA PHE A 12 3.62 32.43 22.40
C PHE A 12 4.12 32.54 20.94
N ASN A 13 3.23 33.00 20.05
CA ASN A 13 3.52 33.32 18.66
C ASN A 13 4.15 32.17 17.83
N VAL A 14 3.65 30.95 18.04
CA VAL A 14 4.11 29.74 17.33
C VAL A 14 3.85 29.82 15.83
N GLU A 15 2.75 30.43 15.40
CA GLU A 15 2.37 30.54 13.98
C GLU A 15 3.37 31.39 13.17
N SER A 16 3.75 32.57 13.68
CA SER A 16 4.76 33.40 13.01
C SER A 16 6.13 32.72 13.01
N ARG A 17 6.47 31.99 14.09
CA ARG A 17 7.71 31.21 14.16
C ARG A 17 7.72 30.06 13.15
N ALA A 18 6.60 29.36 12.99
CA ALA A 18 6.45 28.29 12.01
C ALA A 18 6.58 28.83 10.58
N ARG A 19 5.89 29.94 10.25
CA ARG A 19 6.02 30.59 8.93
C ARG A 19 7.46 31.03 8.64
N ARG A 20 8.17 31.55 9.65
CA ARG A 20 9.60 31.90 9.53
C ARG A 20 10.49 30.68 9.29
N GLU A 21 10.20 29.54 9.90
CA GLU A 21 11.03 28.34 9.74
C GLU A 21 10.76 27.63 8.40
N ILE A 22 9.50 27.62 7.94
CA ILE A 22 9.10 27.03 6.66
C ILE A 22 9.62 27.85 5.45
N SER A 23 9.72 29.17 5.60
CA SER A 23 10.22 30.06 4.54
C SER A 23 11.74 30.04 4.38
N ARG A 24 12.48 29.40 5.30
CA ARG A 24 13.92 29.18 5.12
C ARG A 24 14.16 28.15 4.03
N GLU A 25 15.23 28.34 3.28
CA GLU A 25 15.70 27.31 2.36
C GLU A 25 16.03 26.02 3.11
N LYS A 26 15.66 24.89 2.53
CA LYS A 26 15.94 23.59 3.14
C LYS A 26 17.46 23.42 3.28
N PRO A 27 17.96 22.99 4.45
CA PRO A 27 19.39 22.75 4.61
C PRO A 27 19.85 21.71 3.60
N ARG A 28 21.11 21.83 3.15
CA ARG A 28 21.71 20.82 2.28
C ARG A 28 21.62 19.47 2.99
N PRO A 29 21.14 18.41 2.32
CA PRO A 29 21.10 17.09 2.91
C PRO A 29 22.50 16.70 3.36
N ALA A 30 22.59 16.01 4.50
CA ALA A 30 23.87 15.55 5.01
C ALA A 30 24.60 14.74 3.91
N PRO A 31 25.93 14.90 3.77
CA PRO A 31 26.70 14.10 2.84
C PRO A 31 26.46 12.61 3.12
N ARG A 32 26.11 11.85 2.09
CA ARG A 32 26.01 10.40 2.23
C ARG A 32 27.42 9.86 2.44
N HIS A 33 27.59 8.99 3.43
CA HIS A 33 28.82 8.24 3.62
C HIS A 33 29.16 7.53 2.30
N HIS A 34 30.42 7.61 1.86
CA HIS A 34 30.94 6.83 0.74
C HIS A 34 30.83 5.36 1.14
N LEU A 35 29.77 4.69 0.69
CA LEU A 35 29.65 3.25 0.81
C LEU A 35 30.59 2.65 -0.25
N PRO A 36 31.56 1.80 0.14
CA PRO A 36 32.20 0.91 -0.82
C PRO A 36 31.09 0.13 -1.53
N SER A 37 31.22 -0.05 -2.85
CA SER A 37 30.25 -0.72 -3.73
C SER A 37 29.84 -2.13 -3.32
N LEU A 38 30.36 -2.66 -2.21
CA LEU A 38 30.20 -4.04 -1.77
C LEU A 38 28.91 -4.31 -0.96
N PHE A 39 28.18 -3.28 -0.51
CA PHE A 39 27.01 -3.47 0.36
C PHE A 39 25.77 -2.71 -0.11
N TYR A 40 25.47 -2.77 -1.40
CA TYR A 40 24.13 -2.52 -1.91
C TYR A 40 23.44 -3.87 -2.18
N LEU A 41 22.83 -4.47 -1.15
CA LEU A 41 21.53 -5.08 -1.38
C LEU A 41 20.54 -3.93 -1.16
N PRO A 42 19.80 -3.46 -2.18
CA PRO A 42 18.52 -4.10 -2.47
C PRO A 42 17.99 -3.91 -3.92
N SER A 43 16.86 -4.58 -4.20
CA SER A 43 15.97 -4.42 -5.36
C SER A 43 16.32 -5.17 -6.66
N PRO A 44 15.29 -5.67 -7.38
CA PRO A 44 15.49 -6.30 -8.68
C PRO A 44 16.18 -5.31 -9.62
N PRO A 45 17.07 -5.78 -10.50
CA PRO A 45 17.95 -4.92 -11.27
C PRO A 45 17.12 -3.97 -12.12
N HIS A 46 17.20 -2.67 -11.81
CA HIS A 46 16.74 -1.64 -12.73
C HIS A 46 17.66 -1.71 -13.97
N PRO A 47 17.10 -1.83 -15.19
CA PRO A 47 17.90 -2.00 -16.41
C PRO A 47 18.85 -0.83 -16.71
N LEU A 48 18.72 0.31 -16.02
CA LEU A 48 19.54 1.50 -16.23
C LEU A 48 20.87 1.52 -15.45
N SER A 49 21.02 0.76 -14.34
CA SER A 49 22.27 0.76 -13.56
C SER A 49 23.41 -0.05 -14.21
N LEU A 50 23.06 -0.80 -15.24
CA LEU A 50 23.94 -1.70 -15.98
C LEU A 50 24.64 -1.04 -17.18
N LEU A 51 24.31 0.23 -17.48
CA LEU A 51 24.95 1.01 -18.54
C LEU A 51 26.23 1.71 -18.08
N ASP A 52 26.35 2.04 -16.79
CA ASP A 52 27.45 2.86 -16.30
C ASP A 52 28.78 2.11 -16.20
N HIS A 53 28.74 0.77 -16.07
CA HIS A 53 29.94 -0.06 -15.88
C HIS A 53 29.84 -1.41 -16.65
N PRO A 54 30.18 -1.44 -17.96
CA PRO A 54 30.10 -2.66 -18.76
C PRO A 54 31.01 -3.80 -18.25
N GLY A 55 32.16 -3.46 -17.64
CA GLY A 55 33.11 -4.45 -17.11
C GLY A 55 32.56 -5.30 -15.96
N ILE A 56 31.62 -4.77 -15.17
CA ILE A 56 31.05 -5.50 -14.01
C ILE A 56 30.18 -6.67 -14.49
N LYS A 57 29.46 -6.51 -15.61
CA LYS A 57 28.67 -7.61 -16.18
C LYS A 57 29.57 -8.76 -16.59
N GLU A 58 30.65 -8.45 -17.28
CA GLU A 58 31.61 -9.44 -17.78
C GLU A 58 32.29 -10.17 -16.63
N GLU A 59 32.63 -9.46 -15.54
CA GLU A 59 33.16 -10.06 -14.31
C GLU A 59 32.16 -10.98 -13.60
N ILE A 60 30.87 -10.63 -13.57
CA ILE A 60 29.82 -11.49 -12.97
C ILE A 60 29.63 -12.79 -13.76
N TYR A 61 29.72 -12.75 -15.08
CA TYR A 61 29.59 -13.94 -15.93
C TYR A 61 30.91 -14.73 -16.04
N ARG A 62 32.05 -14.12 -15.67
CA ARG A 62 33.35 -14.78 -15.69
C ARG A 62 33.51 -15.68 -14.47
N LYS A 63 33.97 -16.90 -14.73
CA LYS A 63 34.31 -17.86 -13.69
C LYS A 63 35.59 -17.43 -12.94
N ASP A 64 35.51 -17.37 -11.61
CA ASP A 64 36.66 -17.12 -10.72
C ASP A 64 37.23 -18.45 -10.20
N ASP A 65 38.42 -18.81 -10.67
CA ASP A 65 39.09 -20.07 -10.33
C ASP A 65 39.58 -20.11 -8.88
N ARG A 66 39.90 -18.95 -8.28
CA ARG A 66 40.31 -18.87 -6.87
C ARG A 66 39.12 -19.19 -5.97
N LEU A 67 37.97 -18.58 -6.25
CA LEU A 67 36.72 -18.87 -5.53
C LEU A 67 36.32 -20.33 -5.69
N LEU A 68 36.43 -20.88 -6.90
CA LEU A 68 36.09 -22.29 -7.15
C LEU A 68 36.97 -23.26 -6.35
N THR A 69 38.25 -22.95 -6.18
CA THR A 69 39.15 -23.77 -5.37
C THR A 69 38.72 -23.76 -3.90
N LEU A 70 38.43 -22.57 -3.34
CA LEU A 70 37.93 -22.44 -1.97
C LEU A 70 36.60 -23.16 -1.74
N LEU A 71 35.68 -23.12 -2.71
CA LEU A 71 34.40 -23.81 -2.61
C LEU A 71 34.54 -25.34 -2.63
N LYS A 72 35.56 -25.87 -3.31
CA LYS A 72 35.87 -27.31 -3.28
C LYS A 72 36.46 -27.75 -1.95
N ASP A 73 37.24 -26.88 -1.30
CA ASP A 73 37.87 -27.17 -0.02
C ASP A 73 36.86 -27.20 1.13
N VAL A 74 35.75 -26.48 1.01
CA VAL A 74 34.67 -26.46 2.01
C VAL A 74 33.73 -27.65 1.81
N TYR A 75 34.03 -28.77 2.49
CA TYR A 75 33.14 -29.94 2.55
C TYR A 75 32.43 -30.00 3.90
N VAL A 76 31.08 -29.99 3.88
CA VAL A 76 30.25 -30.13 5.08
C VAL A 76 29.60 -31.50 5.08
N GLN A 77 29.96 -32.33 6.06
CA GLN A 77 29.32 -33.61 6.29
C GLN A 77 28.19 -33.45 7.32
N SER A 78 26.95 -33.30 6.85
CA SER A 78 25.79 -33.33 7.74
C SER A 78 25.57 -34.75 8.26
N ARG A 79 25.53 -34.92 9.58
CA ARG A 79 25.25 -36.20 10.27
C ARG A 79 23.79 -36.31 10.71
N ASP A 80 22.96 -35.34 10.33
CA ASP A 80 21.57 -35.32 10.76
C ASP A 80 20.74 -36.32 9.96
N LEU A 81 19.76 -36.94 10.62
CA LEU A 81 18.76 -37.78 9.97
C LEU A 81 18.07 -36.95 8.87
N PRO A 82 17.78 -37.52 7.68
CA PRO A 82 17.15 -36.79 6.60
C PRO A 82 15.74 -36.37 7.04
N VAL A 83 15.62 -35.15 7.55
CA VAL A 83 14.34 -34.46 7.64
C VAL A 83 13.83 -34.41 6.22
N ARG A 84 12.63 -34.97 5.99
CA ARG A 84 11.91 -34.80 4.73
C ARG A 84 11.59 -33.32 4.58
N VAL A 85 12.54 -32.56 4.04
CA VAL A 85 12.27 -31.22 3.54
C VAL A 85 11.39 -31.46 2.32
N LYS A 86 10.10 -31.15 2.44
CA LYS A 86 9.26 -31.04 1.26
C LYS A 86 9.92 -29.98 0.40
N ASP A 87 10.31 -30.35 -0.82
CA ASP A 87 10.85 -29.44 -1.82
C ASP A 87 9.79 -28.37 -2.16
N GLY A 88 9.70 -27.36 -1.30
CA GLY A 88 8.98 -26.12 -1.54
C GLY A 88 9.93 -25.20 -2.27
N GLY A 89 10.12 -25.47 -3.57
CA GLY A 89 10.78 -24.52 -4.45
C GLY A 89 10.05 -23.18 -4.41
N GLY A 90 10.79 -22.13 -4.05
CA GLY A 90 10.40 -20.75 -4.31
C GLY A 90 9.52 -20.07 -3.27
N GLU A 91 10.10 -19.04 -2.67
CA GLU A 91 9.47 -17.75 -2.38
C GLU A 91 8.55 -17.60 -1.15
N HIS A 92 8.96 -16.61 -0.34
CA HIS A 92 8.17 -15.85 0.62
C HIS A 92 7.58 -16.60 1.82
N LEU A 93 7.87 -16.06 3.01
CA LEU A 93 7.12 -16.29 4.24
C LEU A 93 5.63 -16.50 3.93
N PRO A 94 4.91 -17.40 4.61
CA PRO A 94 3.46 -17.50 4.46
C PRO A 94 2.83 -16.27 5.10
N HIS A 95 2.89 -15.12 4.42
CA HIS A 95 1.86 -14.12 4.54
C HIS A 95 0.63 -14.82 4.02
N LYS A 96 -0.17 -15.40 4.93
CA LYS A 96 -1.42 -16.11 4.65
C LYS A 96 -2.04 -15.44 3.43
N GLN A 97 -1.98 -16.10 2.28
CA GLN A 97 -2.42 -15.53 1.01
C GLN A 97 -3.91 -15.35 1.17
N LYS A 98 -4.33 -14.18 1.67
CA LYS A 98 -5.74 -13.88 1.89
C LYS A 98 -6.35 -13.93 0.50
N GLU A 99 -7.22 -14.92 0.28
CA GLU A 99 -7.87 -15.13 -0.99
C GLU A 99 -8.44 -13.78 -1.46
N LYS A 100 -8.08 -13.36 -2.66
CA LYS A 100 -8.51 -12.07 -3.22
C LYS A 100 -9.58 -12.35 -4.27
N ARG A 101 -10.69 -11.63 -4.18
CA ARG A 101 -11.73 -11.58 -5.20
C ARG A 101 -11.47 -10.41 -6.15
N LEU A 102 -12.03 -10.50 -7.35
CA LEU A 102 -12.08 -9.38 -8.28
C LEU A 102 -13.13 -8.38 -7.81
N THR A 103 -12.82 -7.10 -7.99
CA THR A 103 -13.71 -5.98 -7.64
C THR A 103 -14.83 -5.88 -8.67
N LYS A 104 -16.07 -5.63 -8.22
CA LYS A 104 -17.27 -5.57 -9.07
C LYS A 104 -17.51 -4.17 -9.65
N LEU A 105 -16.44 -3.48 -10.05
CA LEU A 105 -16.46 -2.04 -10.23
C LEU A 105 -16.92 -1.54 -11.62
N GLY A 106 -17.17 -2.44 -12.58
CA GLY A 106 -17.60 -2.09 -13.92
C GLY A 106 -16.72 -1.00 -14.55
N HIS A 107 -17.33 0.13 -14.92
CA HIS A 107 -16.67 1.26 -15.58
C HIS A 107 -15.66 2.03 -14.70
N LEU A 108 -15.72 1.91 -13.37
CA LEU A 108 -14.73 2.55 -12.48
C LEU A 108 -13.47 1.68 -12.25
N GLY A 109 -13.37 0.52 -12.92
CA GLY A 109 -12.31 -0.48 -12.73
C GLY A 109 -10.88 0.01 -12.96
N ASP A 110 -10.67 1.11 -13.70
CA ASP A 110 -9.35 1.68 -13.96
C ASP A 110 -8.85 2.62 -12.85
N VAL A 111 -9.75 3.14 -12.00
CA VAL A 111 -9.40 4.12 -10.95
C VAL A 111 -9.18 3.45 -9.59
N ASP A 112 -9.73 2.27 -9.35
CA ASP A 112 -9.71 1.61 -8.03
C ASP A 112 -8.90 0.30 -8.00
N VAL A 113 -8.76 -0.26 -6.81
CA VAL A 113 -8.09 -1.53 -6.53
C VAL A 113 -8.78 -2.68 -7.29
N LYS A 114 -8.05 -3.34 -8.21
CA LYS A 114 -8.56 -4.45 -9.04
C LYS A 114 -8.84 -5.75 -8.26
N LYS A 115 -8.17 -5.96 -7.12
CA LYS A 115 -8.26 -7.19 -6.32
C LYS A 115 -8.49 -6.86 -4.84
N VAL A 116 -9.64 -7.24 -4.31
CA VAL A 116 -10.02 -7.01 -2.90
C VAL A 116 -9.92 -8.32 -2.12
N PRO A 117 -9.32 -8.35 -0.92
CA PRO A 117 -9.33 -9.54 -0.07
C PRO A 117 -10.76 -9.98 0.29
N LYS A 118 -11.01 -11.29 0.38
CA LYS A 118 -12.27 -11.81 0.93
C LYS A 118 -12.50 -11.27 2.35
N GLY A 119 -13.76 -11.00 2.69
CA GLY A 119 -14.14 -10.32 3.93
C GLY A 119 -13.93 -8.81 3.91
N LYS A 120 -13.51 -8.22 2.79
CA LYS A 120 -13.35 -6.77 2.65
C LYS A 120 -14.08 -6.26 1.40
N ILE A 121 -14.35 -4.95 1.38
CA ILE A 121 -14.93 -4.20 0.26
C ILE A 121 -14.13 -2.92 0.02
N SER A 122 -14.13 -2.44 -1.24
CA SER A 122 -13.63 -1.10 -1.54
C SER A 122 -14.66 -0.04 -1.14
N ILE A 123 -14.23 1.23 -1.05
CA ILE A 123 -15.13 2.34 -0.73
C ILE A 123 -16.24 2.48 -1.78
N VAL A 124 -15.90 2.26 -3.06
CA VAL A 124 -16.86 2.39 -4.15
C VAL A 124 -17.87 1.26 -4.08
N GLU A 125 -17.40 0.02 -3.85
CA GLU A 125 -18.29 -1.12 -3.62
C GLU A 125 -19.23 -0.85 -2.44
N ALA A 126 -18.71 -0.34 -1.32
CA ALA A 126 -19.50 0.04 -0.14
C ALA A 126 -20.60 1.05 -0.47
N LEU A 127 -20.30 2.09 -1.23
CA LEU A 127 -21.30 3.07 -1.63
C LEU A 127 -22.34 2.47 -2.59
N THR A 128 -21.91 1.65 -3.55
CA THR A 128 -22.83 1.00 -4.51
C THR A 128 -23.77 0.01 -3.84
N LEU A 129 -23.28 -0.83 -2.91
CA LEU A 129 -24.11 -1.82 -2.22
C LEU A 129 -25.13 -1.14 -1.29
N LEU A 130 -24.72 -0.09 -0.58
CA LEU A 130 -25.60 0.69 0.29
C LEU A 130 -26.69 1.40 -0.53
N ASN A 131 -26.32 1.97 -1.68
CA ASN A 131 -27.29 2.62 -2.58
C ASN A 131 -28.28 1.60 -3.18
N ASN A 132 -27.80 0.44 -3.62
CA ASN A 132 -28.63 -0.61 -4.19
C ASN A 132 -29.63 -1.20 -3.17
N HIS A 133 -29.18 -1.43 -1.93
CA HIS A 133 -30.04 -1.86 -0.83
C HIS A 133 -31.12 -0.81 -0.52
N LYS A 134 -30.75 0.48 -0.51
CA LYS A 134 -31.69 1.58 -0.29
C LYS A 134 -32.76 1.69 -1.37
N LEU A 135 -32.40 1.47 -2.64
CA LEU A 135 -33.34 1.52 -3.76
C LEU A 135 -34.26 0.30 -3.81
N ASN A 136 -33.71 -0.90 -3.59
CA ASN A 136 -34.44 -2.17 -3.74
C ASN A 136 -34.10 -3.15 -2.61
N PRO A 137 -34.61 -2.94 -1.39
CA PRO A 137 -34.26 -3.75 -0.22
C PRO A 137 -34.68 -5.21 -0.34
N GLN A 138 -35.76 -5.50 -1.09
CA GLN A 138 -36.22 -6.89 -1.31
C GLN A 138 -35.31 -7.69 -2.25
N ILE A 139 -34.67 -7.02 -3.21
CA ILE A 139 -33.79 -7.67 -4.19
C ILE A 139 -32.36 -7.76 -3.63
N TRP A 140 -31.95 -6.76 -2.86
CA TRP A 140 -30.61 -6.63 -2.29
C TRP A 140 -30.59 -6.95 -0.80
N THR A 141 -31.07 -8.14 -0.42
CA THR A 141 -31.04 -8.62 0.96
C THR A 141 -29.61 -8.75 1.49
N ALA A 142 -29.43 -8.64 2.81
CA ALA A 142 -28.14 -8.85 3.49
C ALA A 142 -27.47 -10.18 3.09
N GLU A 143 -28.25 -11.25 2.92
CA GLU A 143 -27.76 -12.56 2.48
C GLU A 143 -27.14 -12.52 1.09
N LYS A 144 -27.82 -11.85 0.15
CA LYS A 144 -27.35 -11.70 -1.22
C LYS A 144 -26.04 -10.89 -1.26
N ILE A 145 -25.98 -9.81 -0.48
CA ILE A 145 -24.79 -8.95 -0.40
C ILE A 145 -23.60 -9.73 0.17
N ALA A 146 -23.82 -10.50 1.24
CA ALA A 146 -22.78 -11.32 1.86
C ALA A 146 -22.19 -12.33 0.87
N VAL A 147 -23.04 -13.04 0.12
CA VAL A 147 -22.59 -13.99 -0.90
C VAL A 147 -21.87 -13.28 -2.05
N GLU A 148 -22.42 -12.18 -2.56
CA GLU A 148 -21.88 -11.49 -3.73
C GLU A 148 -20.51 -10.84 -3.47
N TYR A 149 -20.30 -10.28 -2.29
CA TYR A 149 -19.05 -9.60 -1.92
C TYR A 149 -18.14 -10.45 -1.02
N SER A 150 -18.51 -11.71 -0.76
CA SER A 150 -17.76 -12.62 0.14
C SER A 150 -17.53 -11.99 1.53
N LEU A 151 -18.60 -11.47 2.12
CA LEU A 151 -18.61 -10.84 3.45
C LEU A 151 -19.31 -11.73 4.47
N GLU A 152 -19.03 -11.52 5.74
CA GLU A 152 -19.76 -12.17 6.83
C GLU A 152 -21.14 -11.52 7.00
N LEU A 153 -22.17 -12.34 7.20
CA LEU A 153 -23.55 -11.87 7.36
C LEU A 153 -23.70 -10.88 8.53
N LYS A 154 -22.94 -11.10 9.61
CA LYS A 154 -22.92 -10.22 10.79
C LYS A 154 -22.47 -8.82 10.42
N ASP A 155 -21.34 -8.72 9.70
CA ASP A 155 -20.76 -7.47 9.27
C ASP A 155 -21.67 -6.74 8.28
N VAL A 156 -22.34 -7.47 7.38
CA VAL A 156 -23.30 -6.89 6.43
C VAL A 156 -24.51 -6.31 7.16
N ASN A 157 -25.06 -7.01 8.15
CA ASN A 157 -26.19 -6.49 8.94
C ASN A 157 -25.80 -5.21 9.68
N SER A 158 -24.64 -5.19 10.35
CA SER A 158 -24.13 -3.98 11.00
C SER A 158 -23.85 -2.85 10.00
N LEU A 159 -23.34 -3.18 8.82
CA LEU A 159 -23.10 -2.21 7.75
C LEU A 159 -24.41 -1.54 7.32
N LEU A 160 -25.47 -2.32 7.11
CA LEU A 160 -26.77 -1.81 6.67
C LEU A 160 -27.51 -1.02 7.77
N GLU A 161 -27.32 -1.39 9.03
CA GLU A 161 -27.95 -0.72 10.18
C GLU A 161 -27.28 0.63 10.50
N PHE A 162 -25.95 0.68 10.50
CA PHE A 162 -25.20 1.85 10.98
C PHE A 162 -24.75 2.81 9.87
N PHE A 163 -24.64 2.36 8.61
CA PHE A 163 -24.15 3.19 7.51
C PHE A 163 -25.25 3.56 6.53
N ILE A 164 -25.83 4.75 6.72
CA ILE A 164 -26.90 5.27 5.86
C ILE A 164 -26.29 6.22 4.81
N PRO A 165 -26.47 5.97 3.50
CA PRO A 165 -25.95 6.84 2.47
C PRO A 165 -26.76 8.14 2.37
N PHE A 166 -26.04 9.27 2.23
CA PHE A 166 -26.63 10.60 2.07
C PHE A 166 -27.40 10.72 0.75
N THR A 167 -28.57 11.36 0.81
CA THR A 167 -29.28 11.79 -0.41
C THR A 167 -28.79 13.15 -0.82
N VAL A 168 -28.09 13.23 -1.95
CA VAL A 168 -27.76 14.51 -2.59
C VAL A 168 -28.98 14.93 -3.40
N GLN A 169 -29.63 16.02 -2.97
CA GLN A 169 -30.64 16.69 -3.77
C GLN A 169 -29.97 17.84 -4.53
N GLU A 170 -29.94 17.73 -5.86
CA GLU A 170 -29.52 18.84 -6.71
C GLU A 170 -30.72 19.77 -6.91
N PHE A 171 -30.70 20.91 -6.24
CA PHE A 171 -31.70 21.95 -6.49
C PHE A 171 -31.45 22.52 -7.90
N PRO A 172 -32.49 22.59 -8.76
CA PRO A 172 -32.34 23.23 -10.05
C PRO A 172 -31.87 24.66 -9.81
N LYS A 173 -30.72 25.01 -10.39
CA LYS A 173 -30.24 26.39 -10.38
C LYS A 173 -31.23 27.19 -11.20
N GLU A 174 -32.09 27.97 -10.55
CA GLU A 174 -32.91 28.95 -11.26
C GLU A 174 -31.96 29.77 -12.13
N THR A 175 -32.18 29.70 -13.44
CA THR A 175 -31.46 30.52 -14.42
C THR A 175 -31.76 31.97 -14.04
N ARG A 176 -30.86 32.61 -13.29
CA ARG A 176 -30.91 34.05 -13.04
C ARG A 176 -30.98 34.70 -14.42
N LYS A 177 -32.16 35.19 -14.80
CA LYS A 177 -32.37 35.88 -16.06
C LYS A 177 -31.36 37.02 -16.10
N ALA A 178 -30.41 36.94 -17.02
CA ALA A 178 -29.46 38.01 -17.25
C ALA A 178 -30.27 39.28 -17.56
N ILE A 179 -30.11 40.30 -16.72
CA ILE A 179 -30.62 41.63 -17.00
C ILE A 179 -29.91 42.10 -18.26
N LYS A 180 -30.65 42.22 -19.36
CA LYS A 180 -30.13 42.78 -20.61
C LYS A 180 -29.94 44.27 -20.39
N SER A 181 -28.69 44.73 -20.57
CA SER A 181 -28.29 46.14 -20.65
C SER A 181 -28.88 46.82 -21.88
#